data_AF-A0A922M3G2-F1
#
_entry.id   AF-A0A922M3G2-F1
#
_cell.length_a   1.000
_cell.length_b   1.000
_cell.length_c   1.000
_cell.angle_alpha   90.00
_cell.angle_beta   90.00
_cell.angle_gamma   90.00
#
_symmetry.space_group_name_H-M   'P 1'
#
loop_
_entity.id
_entity.type
_entity.pdbx_description
1 polymer ?
#
loop_
_entity_poly.entity_id
_entity_poly.type
_entity_poly.pdbx_seq_one_letter_code
_entity_poly.pdbx_strand_id
1 'polypeptide(L)'
;MDAFLGLIILAGVFKSGHEDLEGLWNSNGTESRSDVSIPTRTVLELVGPLKNSNRNITADNWFSSIELVDKLKEVDLTYVGTLRKNKREIRPEFLPHKTRPVGSSLFGFTNDKTLCSFVPKKNQSVVLISTMRHDESVDTESGKPEIIQFYNTTKGGVDSLDQKCANYSVGRRTQRWPCVIFWAILNISAANGYVLWKASNPKKTHEKEQIY
;
A
#
# COMPACT_ATOMS: atom_id res chain seq x y z
N MET A 1 -17.26 -3.46 6.57
CA MET A 1 -17.53 -2.04 6.20
C MET A 1 -16.21 -1.52 5.67
N ASP A 2 -15.91 -1.86 4.42
CA ASP A 2 -14.56 -1.75 3.85
C ASP A 2 -14.65 -1.03 2.50
N ALA A 3 -15.18 0.19 2.55
CA ALA A 3 -15.39 1.03 1.38
C ALA A 3 -14.54 2.29 1.51
N PHE A 4 -13.21 2.17 1.36
CA PHE A 4 -12.33 3.35 1.24
C PHE A 4 -11.15 3.18 0.30
N LEU A 5 -11.22 2.22 -0.64
CA LEU A 5 -10.24 2.09 -1.73
C LEU A 5 -10.68 2.78 -3.03
N GLY A 6 -11.97 3.13 -3.17
CA GLY A 6 -12.49 3.88 -4.33
C GLY A 6 -12.38 5.41 -4.22
N LEU A 7 -12.08 5.95 -3.02
CA LEU A 7 -12.06 7.40 -2.78
C LEU A 7 -10.69 8.03 -3.03
N ILE A 8 -9.64 7.24 -3.26
CA ILE A 8 -8.28 7.75 -3.55
C ILE A 8 -8.17 8.28 -4.99
N ILE A 9 -9.02 7.81 -5.90
CA ILE A 9 -9.04 8.32 -7.29
C ILE A 9 -10.06 9.47 -7.43
N LEU A 10 -11.11 9.49 -6.60
CA LEU A 10 -12.01 10.65 -6.53
C LEU A 10 -11.39 11.83 -5.75
N ALA A 11 -10.49 11.61 -4.79
CA ALA A 11 -9.76 12.69 -4.13
C ALA A 11 -8.80 13.41 -5.09
N GLY A 12 -8.19 12.70 -6.04
CA GLY A 12 -7.44 13.33 -7.13
C GLY A 12 -8.32 14.19 -8.05
N VAL A 13 -9.61 13.84 -8.20
CA VAL A 13 -10.59 14.59 -9.00
C VAL A 13 -11.27 15.70 -8.19
N PHE A 14 -11.47 15.55 -6.87
CA PHE A 14 -12.09 16.56 -6.01
C PHE A 14 -11.09 17.60 -5.48
N LYS A 15 -9.80 17.28 -5.41
CA LYS A 15 -8.73 18.27 -5.19
C LYS A 15 -8.46 19.14 -6.43
N SER A 16 -9.19 18.91 -7.53
CA SER A 16 -9.16 19.75 -8.74
C SER A 16 -9.98 21.04 -8.62
N GLY A 17 -10.67 21.27 -7.48
CA GLY A 17 -11.49 22.47 -7.30
C GLY A 17 -10.74 23.71 -6.81
N HIS A 18 -9.47 23.59 -6.37
CA HIS A 18 -8.77 24.69 -5.68
C HIS A 18 -7.27 24.82 -5.95
N GLU A 19 -6.68 24.05 -6.87
CA GLU A 19 -5.27 24.21 -7.27
C GLU A 19 -5.13 24.20 -8.79
N ASP A 20 -4.22 25.04 -9.28
CA ASP A 20 -4.00 25.36 -10.68
C ASP A 20 -3.53 24.13 -11.48
N LEU A 21 -4.17 23.88 -12.62
CA LEU A 21 -3.90 22.73 -13.49
C LEU A 21 -2.47 22.77 -14.09
N GLU A 22 -1.81 23.93 -14.04
CA GLU A 22 -0.44 24.12 -14.51
C GLU A 22 0.61 23.34 -13.69
N GLY A 23 0.35 23.06 -12.41
CA GLY A 23 1.30 22.29 -11.57
C GLY A 23 1.47 20.84 -12.00
N LEU A 24 0.44 20.25 -12.62
CA LEU A 24 0.39 18.83 -12.98
C LEU A 24 1.25 18.48 -14.22
N TRP A 25 1.62 19.50 -15.02
CA TRP A 25 2.37 19.36 -16.29
C TRP A 25 3.69 20.10 -16.31
N ASN A 26 4.10 20.73 -15.20
CA ASN A 26 5.37 21.45 -15.15
C ASN A 26 6.56 20.47 -15.26
N SER A 27 7.15 20.42 -16.46
CA SER A 27 8.43 19.77 -16.75
C SER A 27 9.63 20.53 -16.17
N ASN A 28 9.41 21.74 -15.65
CA ASN A 28 10.42 22.56 -15.02
C ASN A 28 10.28 22.46 -13.50
N GLY A 29 11.16 21.67 -12.88
CA GLY A 29 11.24 21.40 -11.44
C GLY A 29 11.44 22.66 -10.59
N THR A 30 10.36 23.40 -10.38
CA THR A 30 10.28 24.56 -9.49
C THR A 30 9.12 24.39 -8.51
N GLU A 31 8.96 23.18 -8.00
CA GLU A 31 8.44 23.00 -6.65
C GLU A 31 9.65 22.99 -5.72
N SER A 32 9.55 23.71 -4.60
CA SER A 32 10.57 23.72 -3.54
C SER A 32 11.12 22.30 -3.35
N ARG A 33 12.45 22.13 -3.45
CA ARG A 33 13.12 20.85 -3.11
C ARG A 33 12.66 20.47 -1.70
N SER A 34 11.64 19.62 -1.62
CA SER A 34 11.26 19.01 -0.36
C SER A 34 12.39 18.06 -0.01
N ASP A 35 12.91 18.12 1.22
CA ASP A 35 14.02 17.28 1.68
C ASP A 35 13.70 15.76 1.65
N VAL A 36 12.48 15.39 1.27
CA VAL A 36 11.99 14.01 1.21
C VAL A 36 12.20 13.36 -0.16
N SER A 37 12.32 12.04 -0.14
CA SER A 37 12.33 11.25 -1.38
C SER A 37 10.98 11.34 -2.13
N ILE A 38 11.03 11.26 -3.46
CA ILE A 38 9.84 11.23 -4.35
C ILE A 38 8.77 10.22 -3.86
N PRO A 39 9.08 8.94 -3.58
CA PRO A 39 8.06 7.99 -3.13
C PRO A 39 7.44 8.39 -1.79
N THR A 40 8.24 8.95 -0.87
CA THR A 40 7.73 9.47 0.40
C THR A 40 6.76 10.63 0.18
N ARG A 41 7.11 11.56 -0.72
CA ARG A 41 6.23 12.69 -1.09
C ARG A 41 4.90 12.20 -1.65
N THR A 42 4.94 11.28 -2.61
CA THR A 42 3.74 10.72 -3.23
C THR A 42 2.81 10.08 -2.20
N VAL A 43 3.35 9.30 -1.25
CA VAL A 43 2.51 8.71 -0.19
C VAL A 43 1.91 9.79 0.70
N LEU A 44 2.68 10.80 1.11
CA LEU A 44 2.20 11.90 1.96
C LEU A 44 1.09 12.73 1.30
N GLU A 45 1.15 12.92 -0.01
CA GLU A 45 0.10 13.57 -0.79
C GLU A 45 -1.16 12.70 -0.90
N LEU A 46 -0.98 11.40 -1.20
CA LEU A 46 -2.10 10.44 -1.32
C LEU A 46 -2.87 10.27 -0.01
N VAL A 47 -2.18 10.31 1.14
CA VAL A 47 -2.80 10.15 2.46
C VAL A 47 -3.39 11.45 3.01
N GLY A 48 -3.27 12.56 2.28
CA GLY A 48 -3.82 13.87 2.68
C GLY A 48 -5.25 13.82 3.23
N PRO A 49 -6.20 13.15 2.55
CA PRO A 49 -7.59 13.00 3.03
C PRO A 49 -7.77 12.05 4.21
N LEU A 50 -6.74 11.26 4.55
CA LEU A 50 -6.79 10.22 5.59
C LEU A 50 -6.07 10.64 6.88
N LYS A 51 -5.44 11.82 6.92
CA LYS A 51 -4.75 12.31 8.12
C LYS A 51 -5.69 12.33 9.32
N ASN A 52 -5.16 12.00 10.50
CA ASN A 52 -5.88 11.96 11.79
C ASN A 52 -7.02 10.93 11.87
N SER A 53 -7.02 9.94 10.99
CA SER A 53 -8.07 8.90 10.97
C SER A 53 -7.71 7.63 11.73
N ASN A 54 -6.50 7.52 12.30
CA ASN A 54 -5.98 6.32 12.96
C ASN A 54 -6.04 5.06 12.07
N ARG A 55 -6.06 5.26 10.75
CA ARG A 55 -6.07 4.16 9.78
C ARG A 55 -4.67 3.61 9.55
N ASN A 56 -4.62 2.37 9.08
CA ASN A 56 -3.39 1.73 8.66
C ASN A 56 -3.17 1.84 7.15
N ILE A 57 -1.93 2.14 6.76
CA ILE A 57 -1.46 2.13 5.39
C ILE A 57 -0.61 0.89 5.19
N THR A 58 -0.95 0.09 4.18
CA THR A 58 -0.10 -0.99 3.71
C THR A 58 0.53 -0.61 2.37
N ALA A 59 1.85 -0.68 2.27
CA ALA A 59 2.53 -0.38 1.02
C ALA A 59 3.72 -1.31 0.73
N ASP A 60 4.04 -1.40 -0.55
CA ASP A 60 5.14 -2.23 -1.04
C ASP A 60 6.50 -1.52 -0.89
N ASN A 61 7.53 -2.30 -1.12
CA ASN A 61 8.93 -1.99 -0.94
C ASN A 61 9.43 -0.72 -1.62
N TRP A 62 8.81 -0.31 -2.74
CA TRP A 62 9.17 0.91 -3.45
C TRP A 62 8.83 2.17 -2.64
N PHE A 63 7.76 2.13 -1.86
CA PHE A 63 7.23 3.27 -1.12
C PHE A 63 7.73 3.31 0.32
N SER A 64 8.26 2.20 0.84
CA SER A 64 8.72 2.11 2.23
C SER A 64 10.06 2.81 2.50
N SER A 65 10.05 3.72 3.47
CA SER A 65 11.23 4.28 4.13
C SER A 65 10.95 4.50 5.61
N ILE A 66 11.98 4.53 6.45
CA ILE A 66 11.80 4.81 7.89
C ILE A 66 11.30 6.25 8.08
N GLU A 67 11.86 7.19 7.33
CA GLU A 67 11.41 8.59 7.31
C GLU A 67 9.91 8.72 7.00
N LEU A 68 9.38 7.95 6.04
CA LEU A 68 7.94 7.94 5.75
C LEU A 68 7.14 7.47 6.96
N VAL A 69 7.60 6.41 7.62
CA VAL A 69 6.92 5.84 8.79
C VAL A 69 6.92 6.81 9.97
N ASP A 70 7.97 7.62 10.15
CA ASP A 70 7.99 8.72 11.12
C ASP A 70 6.94 9.79 10.78
N LYS A 71 6.94 10.29 9.54
CA LYS A 71 6.01 11.34 9.11
C LYS A 71 4.55 10.90 9.13
N LEU A 72 4.27 9.64 8.84
CA LEU A 72 2.91 9.10 8.94
C LEU A 72 2.44 9.02 10.39
N LYS A 73 3.36 8.74 11.32
CA LYS A 73 3.02 8.70 12.74
C LYS A 73 2.68 10.09 13.29
N GLU A 74 3.33 11.14 12.81
CA GLU A 74 3.02 12.54 13.17
C GLU A 74 1.59 12.97 12.79
N VAL A 75 0.94 12.27 11.86
CA VAL A 75 -0.44 12.54 11.41
C VAL A 75 -1.44 11.45 11.83
N ASP A 76 -1.13 10.74 12.92
CA ASP A 76 -1.93 9.64 13.48
C ASP A 76 -2.32 8.58 12.45
N LEU A 77 -1.36 8.15 11.64
CA LEU A 77 -1.48 7.04 10.71
C LEU A 77 -0.51 5.93 11.06
N THR A 78 -1.00 4.70 11.00
CA THR A 78 -0.16 3.50 11.17
C THR A 78 0.30 3.00 9.80
N TYR A 79 1.44 2.30 9.79
CA TYR A 79 2.06 1.82 8.55
C TYR A 79 2.52 0.38 8.73
N VAL A 80 2.29 -0.43 7.70
CA VAL A 80 2.88 -1.76 7.54
C VAL A 80 3.42 -1.91 6.12
N GLY A 81 4.68 -2.26 5.97
CA GLY A 81 5.24 -2.41 4.63
C GLY A 81 6.51 -3.23 4.60
N THR A 82 6.85 -3.73 3.42
CA THR A 82 8.14 -4.40 3.20
C THR A 82 9.25 -3.36 3.04
N LEU A 83 10.43 -3.64 3.59
CA LEU A 83 11.61 -2.78 3.45
C LEU A 83 12.66 -3.40 2.54
N ARG A 84 13.36 -2.54 1.79
CA ARG A 84 14.44 -2.99 0.90
C ARG A 84 15.62 -3.37 1.77
N LYS A 85 16.23 -4.52 1.47
CA LYS A 85 17.41 -5.04 2.17
C LYS A 85 18.63 -4.12 2.11
N ASN A 86 18.68 -3.20 1.14
CA ASN A 86 19.78 -2.25 0.98
C ASN A 86 19.62 -0.98 1.83
N LYS A 87 18.58 -0.89 2.66
CA LYS A 87 18.40 0.22 3.61
C LYS A 87 19.48 0.14 4.70
N ARG A 88 20.17 1.25 4.94
CA ARG A 88 21.31 1.35 5.87
C ARG A 88 20.88 1.12 7.32
N GLU A 89 19.61 1.35 7.59
CA GLU A 89 18.98 1.30 8.90
C GLU A 89 18.66 -0.14 9.33
N ILE A 90 18.72 -1.10 8.40
CA ILE A 90 18.53 -2.52 8.68
C ILE A 90 19.87 -3.11 9.14
N ARG A 91 19.92 -3.63 10.37
CA ARG A 91 21.12 -4.29 10.86
C ARG A 91 21.39 -5.62 10.11
N PRO A 92 22.66 -6.03 9.94
CA PRO A 92 23.02 -7.25 9.21
C PRO A 92 22.34 -8.53 9.71
N GLU A 93 21.95 -8.61 10.98
CA GLU A 93 21.27 -9.77 11.56
C GLU A 93 19.87 -9.99 10.95
N PHE A 94 19.22 -8.92 10.47
CA PHE A 94 17.91 -8.99 9.81
C PHE A 94 18.01 -9.38 8.32
N LEU A 95 19.23 -9.40 7.76
CA LEU A 95 19.48 -9.78 6.37
C LEU A 95 19.48 -11.32 6.19
N PRO A 96 19.36 -11.82 4.95
CA PRO A 96 19.40 -13.25 4.73
C PRO A 96 20.79 -13.79 5.04
N HIS A 97 20.88 -14.77 5.94
CA HIS A 97 22.12 -15.43 6.31
C HIS A 97 21.97 -16.95 6.24
N LYS A 98 23.04 -17.67 5.88
CA LYS A 98 23.02 -19.13 5.69
C LYS A 98 22.70 -19.91 6.98
N THR A 99 22.99 -19.33 8.13
CA THR A 99 22.76 -19.94 9.45
C THR A 99 21.32 -19.80 9.93
N ARG A 100 20.49 -18.95 9.29
CA ARG A 100 19.11 -18.76 9.74
C ARG A 100 18.22 -19.91 9.27
N PRO A 101 17.52 -20.61 10.18
CA PRO A 101 16.62 -21.69 9.79
C PRO A 101 15.38 -21.13 9.08
N VAL A 102 14.83 -21.93 8.18
CA VAL A 102 13.57 -21.62 7.48
C VAL A 102 12.44 -21.58 8.50
N GLY A 103 11.56 -20.59 8.43
CA GLY A 103 10.50 -20.35 9.40
C GLY A 103 10.94 -19.52 10.62
N SER A 104 12.23 -19.19 10.76
CA SER A 104 12.66 -18.29 11.84
C SER A 104 12.22 -16.85 11.61
N SER A 105 11.79 -16.21 12.69
CA SER A 105 11.54 -14.77 12.78
C SER A 105 12.57 -14.11 13.70
N LEU A 106 12.91 -12.88 13.38
CA LEU A 106 13.66 -11.97 14.24
C LEU A 106 12.88 -10.67 14.34
N PHE A 107 12.74 -10.16 15.56
CA PHE A 107 12.08 -8.90 15.82
C PHE A 107 13.09 -7.87 16.32
N GLY A 108 12.93 -6.64 15.87
CA GLY A 108 13.70 -5.49 16.28
C GLY A 108 12.76 -4.41 16.74
N PHE A 109 12.88 -4.02 18.00
CA PHE A 109 12.02 -3.02 18.61
C PHE A 109 12.79 -1.71 18.77
N THR A 110 12.16 -0.64 18.32
CA THR A 110 12.47 0.74 18.71
C THR A 110 11.27 1.26 19.47
N ASN A 111 11.38 2.38 20.22
CA ASN A 111 10.29 2.97 21.01
C ASN A 111 8.90 2.84 20.36
N ASP A 112 8.83 3.09 19.06
CA ASP A 112 7.59 3.31 18.33
C ASP A 112 7.40 2.42 17.11
N LYS A 113 8.37 1.57 16.79
CA LYS A 113 8.41 0.81 15.52
C LYS A 113 8.89 -0.60 15.77
N THR A 114 8.31 -1.51 15.02
CA THR A 114 8.66 -2.93 15.05
C THR A 114 9.18 -3.33 13.68
N LEU A 115 10.40 -3.84 13.64
CA LEU A 115 11.01 -4.45 12.48
C LEU A 115 10.88 -5.96 12.61
N CYS A 116 10.34 -6.64 11.60
CA CYS A 116 10.20 -8.09 11.57
C CYS A 116 10.97 -8.64 10.38
N SER A 117 11.92 -9.56 10.62
CA SER A 117 12.62 -10.30 9.57
C SER A 117 12.29 -11.78 9.64
N PHE A 118 11.61 -12.28 8.60
CA PHE A 118 11.19 -13.68 8.50
C PHE A 118 11.88 -14.38 7.34
N VAL A 119 12.20 -15.66 7.52
CA VAL A 119 12.89 -16.48 6.51
C VAL A 119 11.91 -17.48 5.89
N PRO A 120 11.22 -17.13 4.79
CA PRO A 120 10.29 -18.07 4.15
C PRO A 120 10.99 -19.21 3.43
N LYS A 121 12.22 -19.00 2.94
CA LYS A 121 13.01 -19.99 2.18
C LYS A 121 14.48 -19.86 2.54
N LYS A 122 15.25 -20.94 2.32
CA LYS A 122 16.70 -20.94 2.58
C LYS A 122 17.38 -19.79 1.83
N ASN A 123 18.23 -19.03 2.53
CA ASN A 123 18.92 -17.84 2.01
C ASN A 123 18.00 -16.69 1.53
N GLN A 124 16.72 -16.70 1.89
CA GLN A 124 15.79 -15.60 1.61
C GLN A 124 15.15 -15.11 2.89
N SER A 125 15.35 -13.83 3.22
CA SER A 125 14.59 -13.14 4.26
C SER A 125 13.67 -12.09 3.64
N VAL A 126 12.55 -11.84 4.30
CA VAL A 126 11.64 -10.72 4.05
C VAL A 126 11.68 -9.85 5.30
N VAL A 127 11.92 -8.56 5.11
CA VAL A 127 11.96 -7.58 6.19
C VAL A 127 10.74 -6.69 6.07
N LEU A 128 9.98 -6.55 7.16
CA LEU A 128 8.81 -5.70 7.25
C LEU A 128 9.00 -4.72 8.40
N ILE A 129 8.42 -3.53 8.23
CA ILE A 129 8.28 -2.53 9.29
C ILE A 129 6.80 -2.34 9.61
N SER A 130 6.49 -2.20 10.88
CA SER A 130 5.15 -1.96 11.40
C SER A 130 5.18 -0.91 12.51
N THR A 131 4.18 -0.02 12.53
CA THR A 131 3.88 0.86 13.68
C THR A 131 2.57 0.50 14.38
N MET A 132 1.86 -0.53 13.91
CA MET A 132 0.58 -0.92 14.51
C MET A 132 0.74 -1.60 15.88
N ARG A 133 1.72 -2.50 16.00
CA ARG A 133 1.90 -3.32 17.20
C ARG A 133 3.36 -3.45 17.59
N HIS A 134 3.58 -3.47 18.91
CA HIS A 134 4.89 -3.57 19.54
C HIS A 134 5.08 -4.93 20.22
N ASP A 135 4.64 -6.00 19.55
CA ASP A 135 4.64 -7.35 20.10
C ASP A 135 5.36 -8.34 19.18
N GLU A 136 5.91 -9.40 19.78
CA GLU A 136 6.55 -10.54 19.09
C GLU A 136 5.54 -11.65 18.74
N SER A 137 4.27 -11.33 18.48
CA SER A 137 3.25 -12.36 18.25
C SER A 137 3.57 -13.20 17.00
N VAL A 138 3.81 -14.49 17.22
CA VAL A 138 3.93 -15.51 16.20
C VAL A 138 2.75 -16.44 16.35
N ASP A 139 2.04 -16.64 15.25
CA ASP A 139 0.92 -17.58 15.23
C ASP A 139 1.45 -19.02 15.30
N THR A 140 0.95 -19.77 16.29
CA THR A 140 1.37 -21.15 16.57
C THR A 140 0.94 -22.14 15.49
N GLU A 141 -0.12 -21.86 14.73
CA GLU A 141 -0.59 -22.76 13.67
C GLU A 141 0.21 -22.60 12.37
N SER A 142 0.44 -21.36 11.93
CA SER A 142 1.16 -21.11 10.68
C SER A 142 2.68 -20.98 10.84
N GLY A 143 3.17 -20.78 12.07
CA GLY A 143 4.57 -20.45 12.35
C GLY A 143 5.02 -19.11 11.74
N LYS A 144 4.06 -18.25 11.37
CA LYS A 144 4.34 -16.94 10.75
C LYS A 144 4.10 -15.82 11.76
N PRO A 145 4.95 -14.78 11.75
CA PRO A 145 4.68 -13.54 12.47
C PRO A 145 3.35 -12.93 12.06
N GLU A 146 2.60 -12.41 13.04
CA GLU A 146 1.29 -11.79 12.78
C GLU A 146 1.41 -10.60 11.82
N ILE A 147 2.49 -9.81 11.93
CA ILE A 147 2.79 -8.69 11.02
C ILE A 147 2.79 -9.15 9.55
N ILE A 148 3.31 -10.37 9.28
CA ILE A 148 3.37 -10.93 7.93
C ILE A 148 2.00 -11.41 7.46
N GLN A 149 1.22 -12.00 8.36
CA GLN A 149 -0.14 -12.38 8.03
C GLN A 149 -0.98 -11.15 7.69
N PHE A 150 -0.92 -10.13 8.54
CA PHE A 150 -1.62 -8.86 8.33
C PHE A 150 -1.19 -8.18 7.02
N TYR A 151 0.12 -8.15 6.73
CA TYR A 151 0.62 -7.65 5.45
C TYR A 151 0.06 -8.45 4.27
N ASN A 152 0.03 -9.78 4.34
CA ASN A 152 -0.47 -10.63 3.25
C ASN A 152 -1.97 -10.43 2.99
N THR A 153 -2.77 -10.19 4.03
CA THR A 153 -4.21 -9.90 3.89
C THR A 153 -4.46 -8.55 3.23
N THR A 154 -3.65 -7.54 3.54
CA THR A 154 -3.90 -6.15 3.11
C THR A 154 -3.19 -5.76 1.82
N LYS A 155 -2.05 -6.37 1.47
CA LYS A 155 -1.25 -6.02 0.28
C LYS A 155 -2.00 -6.21 -1.04
N GLY A 156 -3.02 -7.07 -1.09
CA GLY A 156 -3.76 -7.39 -2.31
C GLY A 156 -4.75 -6.32 -2.76
N GLY A 157 -4.95 -5.23 -2.01
CA GLY A 157 -5.97 -4.23 -2.32
C GLY A 157 -5.82 -3.59 -3.70
N VAL A 158 -4.61 -3.14 -4.04
CA VAL A 158 -4.31 -2.51 -5.34
C VAL A 158 -4.23 -3.55 -6.45
N ASP A 159 -3.54 -4.67 -6.22
CA ASP A 159 -3.41 -5.77 -7.19
C ASP A 159 -4.77 -6.33 -7.62
N SER A 160 -5.74 -6.40 -6.69
CA SER A 160 -7.10 -6.86 -7.00
C SER A 160 -7.86 -5.92 -7.92
N LEU A 161 -7.63 -4.60 -7.78
CA LEU A 161 -8.22 -3.60 -8.68
C LEU A 161 -7.55 -3.70 -10.06
N ASP A 162 -6.22 -3.79 -10.10
CA ASP A 162 -5.46 -3.91 -11.35
C ASP A 162 -5.86 -5.18 -12.12
N GLN A 163 -5.97 -6.32 -11.43
CA GLN A 163 -6.42 -7.57 -12.04
C GLN A 163 -7.83 -7.44 -12.65
N LYS A 164 -8.77 -6.75 -11.97
CA LYS A 164 -10.11 -6.51 -12.52
C LYS A 164 -10.06 -5.58 -13.73
N CYS A 165 -9.27 -4.52 -13.66
CA CYS A 165 -9.08 -3.59 -14.78
C CYS A 165 -8.42 -4.27 -15.98
N ALA A 166 -7.52 -5.25 -15.76
CA ALA A 166 -6.92 -6.05 -16.81
C ALA A 166 -7.91 -7.03 -17.44
N ASN A 167 -8.66 -7.78 -16.62
CA ASN A 167 -9.63 -8.79 -17.08
C ASN A 167 -10.80 -8.17 -17.87
N TYR A 168 -11.29 -7.01 -17.44
CA TYR A 168 -12.42 -6.32 -18.05
C TYR A 168 -11.99 -5.02 -18.76
N SER A 169 -10.78 -5.00 -19.31
CA SER A 169 -10.23 -3.79 -19.93
C SER A 169 -10.99 -3.38 -21.19
N VAL A 170 -11.38 -2.11 -21.26
CA VAL A 170 -11.94 -1.49 -22.48
C VAL A 170 -10.87 -0.96 -23.43
N GLY A 171 -9.59 -1.11 -23.09
CA GLY A 171 -8.47 -0.64 -23.89
C GLY A 171 -8.47 -1.21 -25.31
N ARG A 172 -8.02 -0.40 -26.27
CA ARG A 172 -7.84 -0.82 -27.67
C ARG A 172 -6.42 -0.49 -28.12
N ARG A 173 -5.94 -1.16 -29.17
CA ARG A 173 -4.65 -0.79 -29.75
C ARG A 173 -4.75 0.61 -30.37
N THR A 174 -3.84 1.51 -30.00
CA THR A 174 -3.77 2.88 -30.53
C THR A 174 -2.34 3.36 -30.58
N GLN A 175 -2.09 4.36 -31.43
CA GLN A 175 -0.84 5.11 -31.48
C GLN A 175 -0.95 6.47 -30.76
N ARG A 176 -2.12 6.78 -30.17
CA ARG A 176 -2.38 8.03 -29.45
C ARG A 176 -2.34 7.76 -27.95
N TRP A 177 -1.27 8.18 -27.28
CA TRP A 177 -1.11 8.00 -25.83
C TRP A 177 -2.27 8.58 -24.98
N PRO A 178 -2.96 9.68 -25.36
CA PRO A 178 -4.06 10.19 -24.54
C PRO A 178 -5.23 9.19 -24.43
N CYS A 179 -5.45 8.39 -25.48
CA CYS A 179 -6.48 7.35 -25.46
C CYS A 179 -6.18 6.27 -24.39
N VAL A 180 -4.91 5.98 -24.12
CA VAL A 180 -4.51 5.01 -23.08
C VAL A 180 -4.95 5.48 -21.70
N ILE A 181 -4.75 6.77 -21.39
CA ILE A 181 -5.19 7.37 -20.13
C ILE A 181 -6.73 7.36 -20.06
N PHE A 182 -7.41 7.73 -21.14
CA PHE A 182 -8.87 7.74 -21.20
C PHE A 182 -9.46 6.36 -20.88
N TRP A 183 -8.93 5.28 -21.46
CA TRP A 183 -9.41 3.93 -21.15
C TRP A 183 -9.06 3.48 -19.73
N ALA A 184 -7.91 3.88 -19.19
CA ALA A 184 -7.57 3.61 -17.79
C ALA A 184 -8.60 4.25 -16.83
N ILE A 185 -8.97 5.52 -17.09
CA ILE A 185 -10.01 6.21 -16.32
C ILE A 185 -11.35 5.48 -16.42
N LEU A 186 -11.75 5.02 -17.62
CA LEU A 186 -12.98 4.25 -17.80
C LEU A 186 -12.98 2.93 -17.01
N ASN A 187 -11.89 2.15 -17.09
CA ASN A 187 -11.74 0.88 -16.38
C ASN A 187 -11.87 1.08 -14.86
N ILE A 188 -11.21 2.10 -14.32
CA ILE A 188 -11.24 2.43 -12.90
C ILE A 188 -12.64 2.94 -12.48
N SER A 189 -13.24 3.78 -13.30
CA SER A 189 -14.59 4.32 -13.06
C SER A 189 -15.64 3.20 -13.01
N ALA A 190 -15.54 2.23 -13.92
CA ALA A 190 -16.41 1.06 -13.93
C ALA A 190 -16.24 0.21 -12.67
N ALA A 191 -14.99 -0.04 -12.24
CA ALA A 191 -14.71 -0.77 -11.01
C ALA A 191 -15.26 -0.04 -9.77
N ASN A 192 -15.05 1.27 -9.67
CA ASN A 192 -15.57 2.09 -8.58
C ASN A 192 -17.10 2.12 -8.57
N GLY A 193 -17.74 2.25 -9.74
CA GLY A 193 -19.20 2.18 -9.88
C GLY A 193 -19.77 0.85 -9.39
N TYR A 194 -19.09 -0.26 -9.69
CA TYR A 194 -19.49 -1.58 -9.19
C TYR A 194 -19.36 -1.70 -7.66
N VAL A 195 -18.28 -1.16 -7.06
CA VAL A 195 -18.11 -1.15 -5.60
C VAL A 195 -19.22 -0.34 -4.93
N LEU A 196 -19.56 0.84 -5.46
CA LEU A 196 -20.65 1.67 -4.95
C LEU A 196 -22.01 0.97 -5.07
N TRP A 197 -22.28 0.35 -6.22
CA TRP A 197 -23.50 -0.42 -6.43
C TRP A 197 -23.63 -1.59 -5.44
N LYS A 198 -22.53 -2.33 -5.20
CA LYS A 198 -22.48 -3.43 -4.23
C LYS A 198 -22.74 -2.92 -2.81
N ALA A 199 -22.14 -1.79 -2.44
CA ALA A 199 -22.35 -1.16 -1.13
C ALA A 199 -23.81 -0.69 -0.92
N SER A 200 -24.47 -0.20 -1.98
CA SER A 200 -25.88 0.22 -1.93
C SER A 200 -26.87 -0.96 -1.95
N ASN A 201 -26.47 -2.15 -2.41
CA ASN A 201 -27.36 -3.30 -2.59
C ASN A 201 -26.83 -4.57 -1.88
N PRO A 202 -26.71 -4.57 -0.54
CA PRO A 202 -26.10 -5.69 0.20
C PRO A 202 -26.90 -7.00 0.05
N LYS A 203 -28.23 -6.94 -0.03
CA LYS A 203 -29.11 -8.12 -0.07
C LYS A 203 -28.93 -9.01 -1.31
N LYS A 204 -28.55 -8.44 -2.47
CA LYS A 204 -28.36 -9.18 -3.73
C LYS A 204 -26.97 -9.85 -3.85
N THR A 205 -26.05 -9.53 -2.94
CA THR A 205 -24.70 -10.10 -2.93
C THR A 205 -24.71 -11.50 -2.32
N HIS A 206 -25.43 -11.68 -1.21
CA HIS A 206 -25.47 -12.96 -0.49
C HIS A 206 -26.15 -14.10 -1.27
N GLU A 207 -27.10 -13.79 -2.15
CA GLU A 207 -27.74 -14.81 -3.02
C GLU A 207 -26.78 -15.40 -4.07
N LYS A 208 -25.72 -14.67 -4.49
CA LYS A 208 -24.77 -15.15 -5.51
C LYS A 208 -23.58 -15.91 -4.91
N GLU A 209 -23.24 -15.65 -3.66
CA GLU A 209 -22.16 -16.35 -2.95
C GLU A 209 -22.60 -17.72 -2.38
N GLN A 210 -23.91 -18.00 -2.34
CA GLN A 210 -24.48 -19.30 -1.91
C GLN A 210 -24.69 -20.31 -3.06
N ILE A 211 -24.43 -19.93 -4.31
CA ILE A 211 -24.67 -20.76 -5.50
C ILE A 211 -23.34 -21.33 -6.07
N TYR A 212 -22.21 -21.07 -5.40
CA TYR A 212 -20.90 -21.64 -5.72
C TYR A 212 -20.28 -22.38 -4.54
#